data_AF-A0A1Y3BHQ8-F1
#
_entry.id   AF-A0A1Y3BHQ8-F1
#
_cell.length_a   1.000
_cell.length_b   1.000
_cell.length_c   1.000
_cell.angle_alpha   90.00
_cell.angle_beta   90.00
_cell.angle_gamma   90.00
#
_symmetry.space_group_name_H-M   'P 1'
#
loop_
_entity.id
_entity.type
_entity.pdbx_description
1 polymer ?
#
loop_
_entity_poly.entity_id
_entity_poly.type
_entity_poly.pdbx_seq_one_letter_code
_entity_poly.pdbx_strand_id
1 'polypeptide(L)'
;MRLRSTRGITIHTFHGNFFVRSTDLIALPNVNPDSAYGIQLSIAEDLRDFNQICFQAALLYTNSTGERRIRVHTIALPVVSDLIDIMDSADHDAITSLLTKMAVDRSCQASIQDAREALINANIDLISAFRLIHTPPYPGLFISYHTRLLPLYTLALLKNTAFRLGISTRIDERVYAMEQMKSMPLKYLMLYIYPHLYPLHYPFDPKQSPPMPLQLSFANIDRNGVYLLDTYDHLFIYICKSVHPQFLSDVFNVTQWSQIPDEGDQQQQQQQSQAILTTPPPIAMMTRPPLLNNLTNSHNTNHAQMNGFIPNQMSQNNIDDPPSTSTDTNSNDNADDDNNNTMTNRKIVDNSSSPTKRKPCPLITLPLLDNETSKNIHEFIEQLLNDRPFKPSFHILR
;
A
#
# COMPACT_ATOMS: atom_id res chain seq x y z
N MET A 1 -5.83 20.60 9.08
CA MET A 1 -4.76 21.15 8.23
C MET A 1 -5.39 21.98 7.12
N ARG A 2 -4.82 23.15 6.83
CA ARG A 2 -5.25 24.02 5.72
C ARG A 2 -4.07 24.25 4.78
N LEU A 3 -4.28 24.11 3.47
CA LEU A 3 -3.29 24.49 2.46
C LEU A 3 -3.69 25.84 1.86
N ARG A 4 -2.74 26.76 1.78
CA ARG A 4 -2.86 28.02 1.04
C ARG A 4 -1.85 28.02 -0.09
N SER A 5 -2.21 28.61 -1.22
CA SER A 5 -1.37 28.74 -2.39
C SER A 5 -1.41 30.16 -2.93
N THR A 6 -0.42 30.53 -3.73
CA THR A 6 -0.48 31.75 -4.57
C THR A 6 -1.76 31.76 -5.40
N ARG A 7 -2.27 32.97 -5.66
CA ARG A 7 -3.41 33.20 -6.55
C ARG A 7 -3.20 32.48 -7.89
N GLY A 8 -4.27 31.92 -8.45
CA GLY A 8 -4.25 31.15 -9.69
C GLY A 8 -4.06 29.65 -9.51
N ILE A 9 -3.67 29.19 -8.31
CA ILE A 9 -3.66 27.76 -7.98
C ILE A 9 -4.86 27.41 -7.10
N THR A 10 -5.57 26.36 -7.47
CA THR A 10 -6.69 25.82 -6.72
C THR A 10 -6.41 24.39 -6.27
N ILE A 11 -7.04 23.99 -5.16
CA ILE A 11 -6.97 22.61 -4.67
C ILE A 11 -8.05 21.81 -5.40
N HIS A 12 -7.63 20.76 -6.11
CA HIS A 12 -8.54 19.88 -6.83
C HIS A 12 -9.10 18.81 -5.90
N THR A 13 -8.22 18.04 -5.25
CA THR A 13 -8.62 16.90 -4.41
C THR A 13 -7.55 16.61 -3.37
N PHE A 14 -7.97 16.16 -2.19
CA PHE A 14 -7.08 15.62 -1.17
C PHE A 14 -7.11 14.09 -1.25
N HIS A 15 -5.99 13.43 -0.95
CA HIS A 15 -5.87 11.97 -0.91
C HIS A 15 -5.19 11.52 0.38
N GLY A 16 -5.78 10.56 1.08
CA GLY A 16 -5.31 10.11 2.40
C GLY A 16 -6.47 9.89 3.38
N ASN A 17 -6.12 9.69 4.65
CA ASN A 17 -7.08 9.38 5.70
C ASN A 17 -7.41 10.64 6.52
N PHE A 18 -8.51 11.30 6.16
CA PHE A 18 -8.96 12.55 6.76
C PHE A 18 -10.46 12.74 6.56
N PHE A 19 -11.00 13.77 7.22
CA PHE A 19 -12.35 14.26 6.96
C PHE A 19 -12.30 15.64 6.31
N VAL A 20 -12.90 15.82 5.14
CA VAL A 20 -12.96 17.13 4.47
C VAL A 20 -14.02 18.00 5.14
N ARG A 21 -13.64 19.18 5.65
CA ARG A 21 -14.59 20.15 6.23
C ARG A 21 -15.00 21.23 5.24
N SER A 22 -14.05 21.70 4.44
CA SER A 22 -14.27 22.64 3.34
C SER A 22 -13.27 22.35 2.22
N THR A 23 -13.40 23.06 1.10
CA THR A 23 -12.57 22.89 -0.11
C THR A 23 -11.07 23.01 0.13
N ASP A 24 -10.64 23.72 1.18
CA ASP A 24 -9.24 23.94 1.53
C ASP A 24 -8.85 23.47 2.94
N LEU A 25 -9.79 22.83 3.67
CA LEU A 25 -9.63 22.45 5.07
C LEU A 25 -9.96 20.98 5.28
N ILE A 26 -8.95 20.22 5.70
CA ILE A 26 -9.11 18.85 6.17
C ILE A 26 -8.99 18.79 7.70
N ALA A 27 -9.83 17.98 8.33
CA ALA A 27 -9.76 17.63 9.73
C ALA A 27 -9.04 16.29 9.89
N LEU A 28 -8.07 16.28 10.80
CA LEU A 28 -7.24 15.15 11.12
C LEU A 28 -7.43 14.86 12.61
N PRO A 29 -8.23 13.84 12.99
CA PRO A 29 -8.48 13.54 14.39
C PRO A 29 -7.20 13.20 15.16
N ASN A 30 -6.30 12.45 14.52
CA ASN A 30 -4.97 12.16 15.00
C ASN A 30 -3.98 12.29 13.83
N VAL A 31 -2.79 12.82 14.12
CA VAL A 31 -1.70 12.96 13.15
C VAL A 31 -0.44 12.43 13.81
N ASN A 32 0.16 11.42 13.20
CA ASN A 32 1.46 10.89 13.59
C ASN A 32 2.53 11.25 12.54
N PRO A 33 3.83 11.16 12.87
CA PRO A 33 4.91 11.35 11.90
C PRO A 33 4.88 10.34 10.73
N ASP A 34 4.15 9.25 10.91
CA ASP A 34 4.07 8.12 9.99
C ASP A 34 2.86 8.21 9.04
N SER A 35 2.22 9.38 8.97
CA SER A 35 1.10 9.66 8.09
C SER A 35 1.53 10.65 7.02
N ALA A 36 1.21 10.36 5.77
CA ALA A 36 1.32 11.31 4.67
C ALA A 36 0.01 11.48 3.93
N TYR A 37 -0.16 12.67 3.38
CA TYR A 37 -1.34 13.09 2.63
C TYR A 37 -0.89 13.55 1.24
N GLY A 38 -1.67 13.21 0.21
CA GLY A 38 -1.51 13.74 -1.14
C GLY A 38 -2.48 14.88 -1.37
N ILE A 39 -2.07 15.91 -2.11
CA ILE A 39 -2.95 17.00 -2.51
C ILE A 39 -2.75 17.22 -4.00
N GLN A 40 -3.80 17.02 -4.77
CA GLN A 40 -3.84 17.35 -6.19
C GLN A 40 -4.20 18.82 -6.34
N LEU A 41 -3.41 19.54 -7.12
CA LEU A 41 -3.55 20.97 -7.38
C LEU A 41 -3.87 21.18 -8.86
N SER A 42 -4.60 22.25 -9.15
CA SER A 42 -4.92 22.69 -10.50
C SER A 42 -4.49 24.13 -10.71
N ILE A 43 -3.98 24.42 -11.91
CA ILE A 43 -3.67 25.78 -12.35
C ILE A 43 -4.93 26.34 -13.00
N ALA A 44 -5.58 27.29 -12.31
CA ALA A 44 -6.86 27.88 -12.72
C ALA A 44 -6.70 29.22 -13.43
N GLU A 45 -5.66 29.99 -13.10
CA GLU A 45 -5.29 31.22 -13.80
C GLU A 45 -3.88 31.08 -14.38
N ASP A 46 -3.57 31.91 -15.37
CA ASP A 46 -2.24 31.99 -15.94
C ASP A 46 -1.22 32.51 -14.91
N LEU A 47 -0.06 31.87 -14.85
CA LEU A 47 0.97 32.15 -13.85
C LEU A 47 2.12 32.99 -14.40
N ARG A 48 2.09 33.40 -15.67
CA ARG A 48 3.17 34.15 -16.34
C ARG A 48 3.58 35.46 -15.64
N ASP A 49 2.67 36.06 -14.86
CA ASP A 49 2.94 37.28 -14.09
C ASP A 49 3.71 37.02 -12.78
N PHE A 50 3.88 35.76 -12.39
CA PHE A 50 4.59 35.36 -11.18
C PHE A 50 5.94 34.72 -11.51
N ASN A 51 7.01 35.16 -10.86
CA ASN A 51 8.31 34.47 -10.96
C ASN A 51 8.35 33.19 -10.10
N GLN A 52 7.54 33.13 -9.04
CA GLN A 52 7.46 32.01 -8.12
C GLN A 52 6.06 31.86 -7.53
N ILE A 53 5.67 30.62 -7.28
CA ILE A 53 4.46 30.28 -6.54
C ILE A 53 4.84 29.74 -5.17
N CYS A 54 4.05 30.07 -4.16
CA CYS A 54 4.26 29.66 -2.78
C CYS A 54 3.09 28.80 -2.32
N PHE A 55 3.43 27.76 -1.56
CA PHE A 55 2.48 26.91 -0.87
C PHE A 55 2.76 26.97 0.62
N GLN A 56 1.70 27.12 1.41
CA GLN A 56 1.77 27.13 2.86
C GLN A 56 0.77 26.14 3.45
N ALA A 57 1.29 25.06 4.03
CA ALA A 57 0.50 24.11 4.80
C ALA A 57 0.54 24.50 6.28
N ALA A 58 -0.63 24.75 6.87
CA ALA A 58 -0.78 25.04 8.28
C ALA A 58 -1.54 23.92 9.00
N LEU A 59 -0.89 23.29 9.97
CA LEU A 59 -1.49 22.31 10.86
C LEU A 59 -1.67 22.94 12.25
N LEU A 60 -2.91 23.26 12.59
CA LEU A 60 -3.31 23.56 13.96
C LEU A 60 -3.61 22.24 14.68
N TYR A 61 -2.96 21.99 15.80
CA TYR A 61 -3.11 20.76 16.58
C TYR A 61 -2.91 21.01 18.09
N THR A 62 -3.32 20.05 18.89
CA THR A 62 -2.99 19.98 20.32
C THR A 62 -1.96 18.88 20.51
N ASN A 63 -0.83 19.18 21.13
CA ASN A 63 0.19 18.16 21.40
C ASN A 63 -0.20 17.28 22.60
N SER A 64 0.60 16.25 22.89
CA SER A 64 0.36 15.35 24.03
C SER A 64 0.46 16.01 25.40
N THR A 65 1.06 17.21 25.49
CA THR A 65 1.13 18.00 26.74
C THR A 65 -0.07 18.94 26.90
N GLY A 66 -1.05 18.92 25.99
CA GLY A 66 -2.26 19.74 26.06
C GLY A 66 -2.11 21.16 25.49
N GLU A 67 -0.98 21.49 24.86
CA GLU A 67 -0.74 22.80 24.27
C GLU A 67 -1.28 22.89 22.85
N ARG A 68 -2.00 23.97 22.56
CA ARG A 68 -2.46 24.28 21.20
C ARG A 68 -1.32 24.94 20.41
N ARG A 69 -0.85 24.26 19.36
CA ARG A 69 0.28 24.68 18.53
C ARG A 69 -0.12 24.77 17.06
N ILE A 70 0.61 25.59 16.32
CA ILE A 70 0.51 25.65 14.86
C ILE A 70 1.86 25.26 14.28
N ARG A 71 1.88 24.24 13.41
CA ARG A 71 3.04 23.90 12.57
C ARG A 71 2.78 24.44 11.17
N VAL A 72 3.74 25.17 10.62
CA VAL A 72 3.64 25.77 9.28
C VAL A 72 4.80 25.27 8.44
N HIS A 73 4.49 24.77 7.25
CA HIS A 73 5.47 24.47 6.22
C HIS A 73 5.21 25.38 5.02
N THR A 74 6.25 26.07 4.57
CA THR A 74 6.20 26.94 3.39
C THR A 74 7.21 26.43 2.37
N ILE A 75 6.77 26.25 1.13
CA ILE A 75 7.64 25.94 -0.01
C ILE A 75 7.35 26.94 -1.12
N ALA A 76 8.40 27.40 -1.80
CA ALA A 76 8.32 28.26 -2.97
C ALA A 76 8.92 27.53 -4.17
N LEU A 77 8.24 27.56 -5.30
CA LEU A 77 8.65 26.91 -6.54
C LEU A 77 8.70 27.96 -7.67
N PRO A 78 9.72 27.91 -8.54
CA PRO A 78 9.80 28.83 -9.68
C PRO A 78 8.70 28.54 -10.69
N VAL A 79 8.25 29.57 -11.39
CA VAL A 79 7.36 29.43 -12.55
C VAL A 79 8.21 29.42 -13.81
N VAL A 80 7.97 28.44 -14.67
CA VAL A 80 8.69 28.26 -15.94
C VAL A 80 7.67 28.17 -17.09
N SER A 81 8.06 28.65 -18.27
CA SER A 81 7.26 28.58 -19.49
C SER A 81 7.63 27.40 -20.38
N ASP A 82 8.86 26.89 -20.26
CA ASP A 82 9.38 25.83 -21.11
C ASP A 82 9.09 24.46 -20.50
N LEU A 83 8.54 23.57 -21.31
CA LEU A 83 8.16 22.22 -20.87
C LEU A 83 9.38 21.36 -20.50
N ILE A 84 10.56 21.65 -21.06
CA ILE A 84 11.82 20.97 -20.70
C ILE A 84 12.14 21.21 -19.23
N ASP A 85 12.05 22.46 -18.77
CA ASP A 85 12.33 22.83 -17.37
C ASP A 85 11.34 22.16 -16.40
N ILE A 86 10.09 21.98 -16.81
CA ILE A 86 9.08 21.23 -16.03
C ILE A 86 9.47 19.75 -15.93
N MET A 87 9.88 19.14 -17.04
CA MET A 87 10.25 17.73 -17.07
C MET A 87 11.54 17.45 -16.30
N ASP A 88 12.49 18.38 -16.29
CA ASP A 88 13.75 18.25 -15.56
C ASP A 88 13.62 18.55 -14.06
N SER A 89 12.55 19.26 -13.65
CA SER A 89 12.21 19.47 -12.23
C SER A 89 11.26 18.42 -11.66
N ALA A 90 10.85 17.42 -12.45
CA ALA A 90 9.90 16.40 -12.03
C ALA A 90 10.51 15.41 -11.03
N ASP A 91 9.90 15.32 -9.84
CA ASP A 91 10.22 14.31 -8.83
C ASP A 91 9.38 13.05 -9.07
N HIS A 92 10.01 11.98 -9.57
CA HIS A 92 9.33 10.73 -9.87
C HIS A 92 8.79 10.01 -8.62
N ASP A 93 9.39 10.18 -7.44
CA ASP A 93 8.90 9.56 -6.20
C ASP A 93 7.61 10.26 -5.76
N ALA A 94 7.60 11.60 -5.77
CA ALA A 94 6.41 12.38 -5.43
C ALA A 94 5.25 12.09 -6.40
N ILE A 95 5.53 12.02 -7.71
CA ILE A 95 4.54 11.64 -8.73
C ILE A 95 4.01 10.22 -8.48
N THR A 96 4.90 9.25 -8.24
CA THR A 96 4.51 7.86 -7.93
C THR A 96 3.60 7.80 -6.69
N SER A 97 3.92 8.55 -5.63
CA SER A 97 3.12 8.59 -4.41
C SER A 97 1.71 9.14 -4.66
N LEU A 98 1.59 10.23 -5.40
CA LEU A 98 0.30 10.83 -5.71
C LEU A 98 -0.53 9.91 -6.60
N LEU A 99 0.05 9.37 -7.67
CA LEU A 99 -0.60 8.43 -8.57
C LEU A 99 -1.09 7.17 -7.84
N THR A 100 -0.29 6.67 -6.90
CA THR A 100 -0.68 5.51 -6.07
C THR A 100 -1.95 5.80 -5.27
N LYS A 101 -2.00 6.95 -4.60
CA LYS A 101 -3.16 7.35 -3.78
C LYS A 101 -4.41 7.56 -4.65
N MET A 102 -4.26 8.20 -5.81
CA MET A 102 -5.34 8.36 -6.80
C MET A 102 -5.84 7.01 -7.33
N ALA A 103 -4.93 6.06 -7.58
CA ALA A 103 -5.28 4.72 -8.05
C ALA A 103 -6.04 3.91 -6.98
N VAL A 104 -5.68 4.05 -5.70
CA VAL A 104 -6.47 3.48 -4.59
C VAL A 104 -7.89 4.04 -4.60
N ASP A 105 -8.04 5.37 -4.62
CA ASP A 105 -9.37 6.00 -4.62
C ASP A 105 -10.20 5.58 -5.85
N ARG A 106 -9.58 5.52 -7.02
CA ARG A 106 -10.22 5.07 -8.26
C ARG A 106 -10.62 3.60 -8.20
N SER A 107 -9.83 2.75 -7.55
CA SER A 107 -10.17 1.33 -7.37
C SER A 107 -11.42 1.14 -6.52
N CYS A 108 -11.63 2.01 -5.53
CA CYS A 108 -12.83 1.99 -4.67
C CYS A 108 -14.07 2.59 -5.34
N GLN A 109 -13.89 3.61 -6.19
CA GLN A 109 -15.00 4.31 -6.86
C GLN A 109 -15.46 3.63 -8.16
N ALA A 110 -14.54 3.01 -8.88
CA ALA A 110 -14.82 2.33 -10.15
C ALA A 110 -14.37 0.87 -10.04
N SER A 111 -13.28 0.49 -10.70
CA SER A 111 -12.70 -0.85 -10.60
C SER A 111 -11.19 -0.81 -10.50
N ILE A 112 -10.61 -1.93 -10.01
CA ILE A 112 -9.15 -2.13 -10.00
C ILE A 112 -8.60 -2.09 -11.43
N GLN A 113 -9.35 -2.60 -12.42
CA GLN A 113 -8.94 -2.56 -13.82
C GLN A 113 -8.81 -1.12 -14.32
N ASP A 114 -9.79 -0.27 -14.02
CA ASP A 114 -9.75 1.14 -14.40
C ASP A 114 -8.60 1.90 -13.71
N ALA A 115 -8.27 1.54 -12.47
CA ALA A 115 -7.12 2.11 -11.77
C ALA A 115 -5.79 1.73 -12.43
N ARG A 116 -5.64 0.47 -12.86
CA ARG A 116 -4.46 -0.01 -13.58
C ARG A 116 -4.29 0.69 -14.92
N GLU A 117 -5.38 0.84 -15.68
CA GLU A 117 -5.37 1.55 -16.95
C GLU A 117 -5.01 3.02 -16.77
N ALA A 118 -5.55 3.69 -15.73
CA ALA A 118 -5.19 5.06 -15.41
C ALA A 118 -3.70 5.23 -15.09
N LEU A 119 -3.10 4.31 -14.32
CA LEU A 119 -1.66 4.32 -14.03
C LEU A 119 -0.81 4.17 -15.30
N ILE A 120 -1.21 3.27 -16.20
CA ILE A 120 -0.53 3.07 -17.49
C ILE A 120 -0.67 4.31 -18.37
N ASN A 121 -1.87 4.88 -18.47
CA ASN A 121 -2.14 6.07 -19.26
C ASN A 121 -1.35 7.28 -18.77
N ALA A 122 -1.18 7.46 -17.45
CA ALA A 122 -0.34 8.53 -16.90
C ALA A 122 1.12 8.45 -17.42
N ASN A 123 1.66 7.24 -17.59
CA ASN A 123 3.00 7.06 -18.17
C ASN A 123 3.01 7.29 -19.69
N ILE A 124 1.98 6.84 -20.39
CA ILE A 124 1.83 7.08 -21.84
C ILE A 124 1.76 8.58 -22.13
N ASP A 125 0.98 9.32 -21.35
CA ASP A 125 0.81 10.77 -21.48
C ASP A 125 2.13 11.50 -21.22
N LEU A 126 2.85 11.13 -20.15
CA LEU A 126 4.17 11.67 -19.84
C LEU A 126 5.18 11.46 -20.98
N ILE A 127 5.28 10.22 -21.49
CA ILE A 127 6.19 9.88 -22.57
C ILE A 127 5.79 10.60 -23.87
N SER A 128 4.49 10.67 -24.15
CA SER A 128 3.96 11.36 -25.33
C SER A 128 4.27 12.85 -25.26
N ALA A 129 4.10 13.48 -24.10
CA ALA A 129 4.48 14.87 -23.87
C ALA A 129 5.98 15.09 -24.09
N PHE A 130 6.84 14.21 -23.58
CA PHE A 130 8.28 14.31 -23.80
C PHE A 130 8.66 14.21 -25.29
N ARG A 131 8.01 13.32 -26.04
CA ARG A 131 8.23 13.16 -27.49
C ARG A 131 7.82 14.39 -28.31
N LEU A 132 6.88 15.21 -27.85
CA LEU A 132 6.50 16.45 -28.53
C LEU A 132 7.61 17.51 -28.48
N ILE A 133 8.45 17.46 -27.44
CA ILE A 133 9.50 18.46 -27.20
C ILE A 133 10.84 17.96 -27.72
N HIS A 134 11.04 16.63 -27.74
CA HIS A 134 12.30 16.02 -28.13
C HIS A 134 12.12 15.12 -29.35
N THR A 135 12.68 15.54 -30.49
CA THR A 135 12.74 14.71 -31.70
C THR A 135 13.78 13.60 -31.49
N PRO A 136 13.37 12.31 -31.55
CA PRO A 136 14.28 11.20 -31.29
C PRO A 136 15.37 11.11 -32.37
N PRO A 137 16.67 11.14 -32.01
CA PRO A 137 17.76 11.02 -32.98
C PRO A 137 17.95 9.60 -33.54
N TYR A 138 17.36 8.58 -32.90
CA TYR A 138 17.42 7.17 -33.31
C TYR A 138 16.14 6.42 -32.87
N PRO A 139 15.87 5.21 -33.40
CA PRO A 139 14.73 4.41 -32.97
C PRO A 139 14.82 4.03 -31.50
N GLY A 140 13.76 4.28 -30.73
CA GLY A 140 13.71 3.95 -29.31
C GLY A 140 12.58 4.65 -28.56
N LEU A 141 12.39 4.27 -27.29
CA LEU A 141 11.52 4.97 -26.36
C LEU A 141 12.34 6.05 -25.63
N PHE A 142 11.91 7.30 -25.76
CA PHE A 142 12.57 8.45 -25.13
C PHE A 142 11.72 8.93 -23.97
N ILE A 143 12.37 9.19 -22.84
CA ILE A 143 11.78 9.71 -21.62
C ILE A 143 12.81 10.63 -20.96
N SER A 144 12.35 11.64 -20.21
CA SER A 144 13.26 12.50 -19.44
C SER A 144 14.06 11.66 -18.43
N TYR A 145 15.31 12.07 -18.20
CA TYR A 145 16.18 11.45 -17.20
C TYR A 145 15.51 11.42 -15.81
N HIS A 146 14.80 12.49 -15.45
CA HIS A 146 14.20 12.67 -14.14
C HIS A 146 12.96 11.80 -13.93
N THR A 147 12.30 11.35 -15.00
CA THR A 147 11.08 10.53 -14.92
C THR A 147 11.25 9.11 -15.45
N ARG A 148 12.48 8.71 -15.83
CA ARG A 148 12.80 7.38 -16.40
C ARG A 148 12.39 6.18 -15.54
N LEU A 149 12.30 6.37 -14.22
CA LEU A 149 11.93 5.32 -13.26
C LEU A 149 10.42 5.19 -13.06
N LEU A 150 9.62 6.16 -13.53
CA LEU A 150 8.16 6.13 -13.34
C LEU A 150 7.49 4.89 -13.98
N PRO A 151 7.89 4.42 -15.18
CA PRO A 151 7.37 3.17 -15.73
C PRO A 151 7.73 1.94 -14.89
N LEU A 152 8.92 1.93 -14.27
CA LEU A 152 9.36 0.86 -13.38
C LEU A 152 8.49 0.80 -12.13
N TYR A 153 8.27 1.95 -11.47
CA TYR A 153 7.42 2.01 -10.27
C TYR A 153 5.95 1.71 -10.59
N THR A 154 5.48 2.13 -11.76
CA THR A 154 4.14 1.78 -12.24
C THR A 154 4.00 0.27 -12.43
N LEU A 155 4.97 -0.38 -13.07
CA LEU A 155 4.98 -1.84 -13.21
C LEU A 155 5.00 -2.54 -11.83
N ALA A 156 5.77 -2.01 -10.88
CA ALA A 156 5.82 -2.54 -9.52
C ALA A 156 4.47 -2.41 -8.81
N LEU A 157 3.78 -1.26 -8.93
CA LEU A 157 2.42 -1.05 -8.43
C LEU A 157 1.43 -2.06 -9.03
N LEU A 158 1.48 -2.28 -10.36
CA LEU A 158 0.61 -3.24 -11.04
C LEU A 158 0.82 -4.69 -10.58
N LYS A 159 1.98 -5.01 -9.98
CA LYS A 159 2.29 -6.32 -9.41
C LYS A 159 2.02 -6.40 -7.90
N ASN A 160 1.88 -5.26 -7.23
CA ASN A 160 1.60 -5.21 -5.80
C ASN A 160 0.21 -5.77 -5.47
N THR A 161 0.05 -6.37 -4.29
CA THR A 161 -1.22 -6.92 -3.77
C THR A 161 -2.41 -5.98 -3.92
N ALA A 162 -2.21 -4.67 -3.79
CA ALA A 162 -3.25 -3.66 -3.99
C ALA A 162 -3.88 -3.72 -5.40
N PHE A 163 -3.06 -3.83 -6.46
CA PHE A 163 -3.53 -3.69 -7.86
C PHE A 163 -3.36 -4.94 -8.72
N ARG A 164 -2.71 -6.00 -8.22
CA ARG A 164 -2.46 -7.23 -9.00
C ARG A 164 -3.76 -7.91 -9.41
N LEU A 165 -3.79 -8.45 -10.62
CA LEU A 165 -4.88 -9.26 -11.17
C LEU A 165 -4.33 -10.61 -11.63
N GLY A 166 -5.21 -11.60 -11.78
CA GLY A 166 -4.85 -12.96 -12.24
C GLY A 166 -4.25 -13.89 -11.18
N ILE A 167 -3.99 -13.39 -9.97
CA ILE A 167 -3.56 -14.19 -8.81
C ILE A 167 -4.63 -14.08 -7.73
N SER A 168 -5.10 -15.23 -7.23
CA SER A 168 -6.05 -15.27 -6.12
C SER A 168 -5.48 -14.52 -4.92
N THR A 169 -6.18 -13.48 -4.47
CA THR A 169 -5.75 -12.59 -3.38
C THR A 169 -6.94 -12.42 -2.47
N ARG A 170 -6.74 -12.64 -1.16
CA ARG A 170 -7.80 -12.42 -0.18
C ARG A 170 -8.18 -10.95 -0.18
N ILE A 171 -9.48 -10.68 -0.08
CA ILE A 171 -9.97 -9.29 -0.12
C ILE A 171 -9.39 -8.47 1.02
N ASP A 172 -9.26 -9.06 2.21
CA ASP A 172 -8.69 -8.40 3.38
C ASP A 172 -7.24 -7.96 3.15
N GLU A 173 -6.41 -8.82 2.54
CA GLU A 173 -5.01 -8.49 2.20
C GLU A 173 -4.94 -7.34 1.20
N ARG A 174 -5.86 -7.31 0.22
CA ARG A 174 -5.91 -6.25 -0.79
C ARG A 174 -6.33 -4.92 -0.18
N VAL A 175 -7.41 -4.91 0.60
CA VAL A 175 -7.91 -3.70 1.26
C VAL A 175 -6.87 -3.17 2.24
N TYR A 176 -6.22 -4.06 3.00
CA TYR A 176 -5.10 -3.69 3.86
C TYR A 176 -3.97 -3.02 3.08
N ALA A 177 -3.53 -3.60 1.95
CA ALA A 177 -2.49 -3.00 1.11
C ALA A 177 -2.88 -1.61 0.57
N MET A 178 -4.14 -1.45 0.14
CA MET A 178 -4.68 -0.17 -0.33
C MET A 178 -4.69 0.91 0.77
N GLU A 179 -5.20 0.57 1.96
CA GLU A 179 -5.25 1.48 3.11
C GLU A 179 -3.85 1.91 3.58
N GLN A 180 -2.90 0.97 3.57
CA GLN A 180 -1.50 1.27 3.89
C GLN A 180 -0.91 2.25 2.86
N MET A 181 -1.05 1.98 1.55
CA MET A 181 -0.55 2.87 0.50
C MET A 181 -1.14 4.29 0.58
N LYS A 182 -2.39 4.43 1.05
CA LYS A 182 -3.08 5.71 1.16
C LYS A 182 -2.50 6.62 2.23
N SER A 183 -1.89 6.05 3.28
CA SER A 183 -1.41 6.77 4.47
C SER A 183 0.12 6.76 4.63
N MET A 184 0.85 5.84 3.98
CA MET A 184 2.31 5.72 4.14
C MET A 184 3.09 7.01 3.74
N PRO A 185 4.13 7.38 4.51
CA PRO A 185 5.11 8.40 4.13
C PRO A 185 5.87 8.03 2.86
N LEU A 186 6.33 9.04 2.12
CA LEU A 186 6.97 8.85 0.81
C LEU A 186 8.09 7.81 0.82
N LYS A 187 9.06 7.94 1.75
CA LYS A 187 10.19 7.00 1.92
C LYS A 187 9.72 5.54 2.03
N TYR A 188 8.69 5.30 2.84
CA TYR A 188 8.18 3.97 3.11
C TYR A 188 7.27 3.45 2.00
N LEU A 189 6.49 4.33 1.38
CA LEU A 189 5.68 3.96 0.22
C LEU A 189 6.58 3.50 -0.93
N MET A 190 7.69 4.21 -1.20
CA MET A 190 8.64 3.79 -2.23
C MET A 190 9.26 2.42 -1.90
N LEU A 191 9.64 2.18 -0.65
CA LEU A 191 10.13 0.87 -0.19
C LEU A 191 9.05 -0.23 -0.31
N TYR A 192 7.78 0.10 -0.09
CA TYR A 192 6.65 -0.82 -0.23
C TYR A 192 6.34 -1.15 -1.70
N ILE A 193 6.56 -0.19 -2.61
CA ILE A 193 6.38 -0.38 -4.06
C ILE A 193 7.56 -1.15 -4.66
N TYR A 194 8.79 -0.72 -4.36
CA TYR A 194 10.03 -1.29 -4.89
C TYR A 194 11.02 -1.53 -3.75
N PRO A 195 11.05 -2.75 -3.19
CA PRO A 195 12.00 -3.15 -2.15
C PRO A 195 13.47 -2.99 -2.55
N HIS A 196 14.36 -2.96 -1.56
CA HIS A 196 15.80 -2.92 -1.79
C HIS A 196 16.43 -4.30 -1.60
N LEU A 197 17.26 -4.74 -2.53
CA LEU A 197 17.98 -6.01 -2.46
C LEU A 197 19.48 -5.75 -2.27
N TYR A 198 20.04 -6.08 -1.11
CA TYR A 198 21.45 -5.85 -0.80
C TYR A 198 22.26 -7.15 -0.86
N PRO A 199 23.42 -7.18 -1.53
CA PRO A 199 24.30 -8.34 -1.48
C PRO A 199 25.10 -8.34 -0.17
N LEU A 200 24.94 -9.38 0.64
CA LEU A 200 25.63 -9.52 1.93
C LEU A 200 26.89 -10.40 1.88
N HIS A 201 27.07 -11.14 0.78
CA HIS A 201 28.16 -12.11 0.63
C HIS A 201 29.51 -11.47 0.24
N TYR A 202 29.54 -10.17 -0.06
CA TYR A 202 30.77 -9.42 -0.25
C TYR A 202 31.17 -8.72 1.07
N PRO A 203 32.46 -8.65 1.42
CA PRO A 203 32.91 -7.85 2.55
C PRO A 203 32.54 -6.37 2.38
N PHE A 204 31.98 -5.75 3.41
CA PHE A 204 31.62 -4.33 3.43
C PHE A 204 31.81 -3.73 4.83
N ASP A 205 31.97 -2.41 4.92
CA ASP A 205 31.94 -1.64 6.16
C ASP A 205 30.62 -0.83 6.19
N PRO A 206 29.71 -1.05 7.17
CA PRO A 206 28.41 -0.37 7.20
C PRO A 206 28.52 1.16 7.31
N LYS A 207 29.62 1.72 7.84
CA LYS A 207 29.80 3.17 8.01
C LYS A 207 30.48 3.83 6.82
N GLN A 208 31.43 3.14 6.20
CA GLN A 208 32.27 3.71 5.14
C GLN A 208 31.83 3.28 3.74
N SER A 209 31.42 2.02 3.59
CA SER A 209 31.11 1.40 2.30
C SER A 209 29.92 0.44 2.42
N PRO A 210 28.72 0.93 2.79
CA PRO A 210 27.54 0.08 2.89
C PRO A 210 27.21 -0.55 1.53
N PRO A 211 26.65 -1.77 1.51
CA PRO A 211 26.27 -2.42 0.26
C PRO A 211 25.21 -1.60 -0.48
N MET A 212 25.40 -1.45 -1.78
CA MET A 212 24.44 -0.74 -2.63
C MET A 212 23.30 -1.69 -3.07
N PRO A 213 22.06 -1.18 -3.17
CA PRO A 213 20.94 -2.02 -3.59
C PRO A 213 21.07 -2.43 -5.06
N LEU A 214 20.82 -3.70 -5.33
CA LEU A 214 20.73 -4.29 -6.66
C LEU A 214 19.34 -4.09 -7.25
N GLN A 215 19.27 -4.09 -8.57
CA GLN A 215 17.98 -4.12 -9.27
C GLN A 215 17.24 -5.43 -8.96
N LEU A 216 15.93 -5.35 -8.76
CA LEU A 216 15.07 -6.50 -8.49
C LEU A 216 14.86 -7.37 -9.74
N SER A 217 15.86 -8.20 -10.03
CA SER A 217 15.84 -9.21 -11.08
C SER A 217 16.60 -10.44 -10.62
N PHE A 218 16.07 -11.63 -10.95
CA PHE A 218 16.76 -12.88 -10.67
C PHE A 218 18.11 -12.98 -11.41
N ALA A 219 18.31 -12.21 -12.48
CA ALA A 219 19.59 -12.13 -13.18
C ALA A 219 20.74 -11.58 -12.31
N ASN A 220 20.43 -10.88 -11.22
CA ASN A 220 21.41 -10.33 -10.27
C ASN A 220 21.67 -11.27 -9.07
N ILE A 221 21.08 -12.47 -9.09
CA ILE A 221 21.21 -13.47 -8.02
C ILE A 221 22.16 -14.58 -8.47
N ASP A 222 23.29 -14.67 -7.79
CA ASP A 222 24.31 -15.68 -7.99
C ASP A 222 24.04 -16.92 -7.11
N ARG A 223 24.39 -18.11 -7.62
CA ARG A 223 24.16 -19.38 -6.91
C ARG A 223 24.93 -19.50 -5.59
N ASN A 224 26.00 -18.74 -5.43
CA ASN A 224 26.85 -18.67 -4.24
C ASN A 224 26.62 -17.40 -3.41
N GLY A 225 25.57 -16.63 -3.71
CA GLY A 225 25.28 -15.36 -3.05
C GLY A 225 24.40 -15.50 -1.81
N VAL A 226 24.52 -14.50 -0.95
CA VAL A 226 23.59 -14.21 0.16
C VAL A 226 23.08 -12.79 -0.01
N TYR A 227 21.79 -12.61 0.11
CA TYR A 227 21.11 -11.34 -0.16
C TYR A 227 20.14 -10.97 0.96
N LEU A 228 20.04 -9.68 1.25
CA LEU A 228 19.05 -9.09 2.14
C LEU A 228 18.01 -8.37 1.30
N LEU A 229 16.78 -8.87 1.25
CA LEU A 229 15.66 -8.17 0.67
C LEU A 229 14.94 -7.39 1.77
N ASP A 230 15.10 -6.08 1.70
CA ASP A 230 14.47 -5.12 2.60
C ASP A 230 13.15 -4.61 2.03
N THR A 231 12.04 -5.05 2.62
CA THR A 231 10.70 -4.53 2.33
C THR A 231 10.23 -3.62 3.47
N TYR A 232 9.06 -3.02 3.32
CA TYR A 232 8.48 -2.18 4.38
C TYR A 232 8.21 -2.96 5.66
N ASP A 233 7.50 -4.08 5.56
CA ASP A 233 6.95 -4.90 6.65
C ASP A 233 7.75 -6.16 6.97
N HIS A 234 8.63 -6.59 6.06
CA HIS A 234 9.43 -7.80 6.18
C HIS A 234 10.90 -7.53 5.83
N LEU A 235 11.78 -8.33 6.42
CA LEU A 235 13.19 -8.38 6.07
C LEU A 235 13.55 -9.83 5.78
N PHE A 236 13.94 -10.14 4.54
CA PHE A 236 14.27 -11.50 4.14
C PHE A 236 15.77 -11.63 3.92
N ILE A 237 16.39 -12.64 4.50
CA ILE A 237 17.72 -13.09 4.09
C ILE A 237 17.56 -14.30 3.19
N TYR A 238 17.94 -14.16 1.92
CA TYR A 238 17.94 -15.23 0.94
C TYR A 238 19.35 -15.80 0.77
N ILE A 239 19.51 -17.11 0.99
CA ILE A 239 20.81 -17.78 1.07
C ILE A 239 20.89 -18.85 -0.01
N CYS A 240 21.64 -18.61 -1.07
CA CYS A 240 21.70 -19.56 -2.17
C CYS A 240 22.46 -20.86 -1.81
N LYS A 241 22.16 -21.94 -2.54
CA LYS A 241 22.63 -23.30 -2.23
C LYS A 241 24.16 -23.48 -2.25
N SER A 242 24.88 -22.71 -3.06
CA SER A 242 26.33 -22.85 -3.26
C SER A 242 27.15 -21.82 -2.48
N VAL A 243 26.60 -21.25 -1.40
CA VAL A 243 27.31 -20.28 -0.55
C VAL A 243 28.54 -20.91 0.09
N HIS A 244 29.61 -20.12 0.24
CA HIS A 244 30.88 -20.59 0.78
C HIS A 244 30.72 -21.04 2.25
N PRO A 245 31.23 -22.23 2.65
CA PRO A 245 31.07 -22.74 4.02
C PRO A 245 31.59 -21.81 5.12
N GLN A 246 32.64 -21.04 4.82
CA GLN A 246 33.16 -20.02 5.75
C GLN A 246 32.10 -18.98 6.13
N PHE A 247 31.32 -18.48 5.16
CA PHE A 247 30.25 -17.52 5.44
C PHE A 247 29.15 -18.13 6.31
N LEU A 248 28.82 -19.41 6.08
CA LEU A 248 27.84 -20.13 6.90
C LEU A 248 28.29 -20.27 8.36
N SER A 249 29.57 -20.60 8.57
CA SER A 249 30.16 -20.65 9.91
C SER A 249 30.19 -19.25 10.54
N ASP A 250 30.54 -18.23 9.76
CA ASP A 250 30.75 -16.88 10.25
C ASP A 250 29.46 -16.12 10.56
N VAL A 251 28.34 -16.44 9.89
CA VAL A 251 27.09 -15.69 10.06
C VAL A 251 26.00 -16.51 10.74
N PHE A 252 25.96 -17.83 10.51
CA PHE A 252 24.89 -18.69 11.00
C PHE A 252 25.36 -19.73 12.03
N ASN A 253 26.67 -19.84 12.28
CA ASN A 253 27.27 -20.88 13.13
C ASN A 253 26.92 -22.31 12.67
N VAL A 254 26.80 -22.53 11.35
CA VAL A 254 26.50 -23.84 10.76
C VAL A 254 27.56 -24.24 9.73
N THR A 255 27.68 -25.54 9.51
CA THR A 255 28.70 -26.11 8.60
C THR A 255 28.16 -26.43 7.21
N GLN A 256 26.85 -26.65 7.10
CA GLN A 256 26.17 -27.02 5.87
C GLN A 256 24.92 -26.17 5.66
N TRP A 257 24.63 -25.85 4.41
CA TRP A 257 23.45 -25.07 4.01
C TRP A 257 22.13 -25.72 4.45
N SER A 258 22.07 -27.05 4.47
CA SER A 258 20.90 -27.82 4.92
C SER A 258 20.54 -27.64 6.40
N GLN A 259 21.48 -27.13 7.22
CA GLN A 259 21.28 -26.90 8.66
C GLN A 259 20.62 -25.54 8.95
N ILE A 260 20.53 -24.65 7.96
CA ILE A 260 19.91 -23.33 8.13
C ILE A 260 18.39 -23.52 8.30
N PRO A 261 17.73 -22.79 9.21
CA PRO A 261 16.27 -22.83 9.34
C PRO A 261 15.61 -22.29 8.06
N ASP A 262 14.58 -22.97 7.59
CA ASP A 262 13.77 -22.52 6.45
C ASP A 262 12.39 -22.11 6.91
N GLU A 263 12.09 -20.82 6.82
CA GLU A 263 10.76 -20.32 7.11
C GLU A 263 9.86 -20.30 5.86
N GLY A 264 10.43 -20.47 4.66
CA GLY A 264 9.68 -20.45 3.40
C GLY A 264 8.67 -21.60 3.28
N ASP A 265 9.03 -22.79 3.75
CA ASP A 265 8.17 -23.98 3.71
C ASP A 265 6.99 -23.91 4.68
N GLN A 266 7.14 -23.21 5.81
CA GLN A 266 6.09 -23.12 6.85
C GLN A 266 4.92 -22.23 6.39
N GLN A 267 5.19 -21.17 5.63
CA GLN A 267 4.15 -20.29 5.09
C GLN A 267 3.32 -20.96 3.99
N GLN A 268 3.93 -21.79 3.13
CA GLN A 268 3.19 -22.57 2.12
C GLN A 268 2.29 -23.63 2.76
N GLN A 269 2.75 -24.30 3.81
CA GLN A 269 1.94 -25.28 4.55
C GLN A 269 0.76 -24.61 5.29
N GLN A 270 0.94 -23.42 5.87
CA GLN A 270 -0.17 -22.70 6.50
C GLN A 270 -1.22 -22.20 5.49
N GLN A 271 -0.80 -21.75 4.30
CA GLN A 271 -1.75 -21.37 3.23
C GLN A 271 -2.54 -22.57 2.70
N GLN A 272 -1.90 -23.75 2.55
CA GLN A 272 -2.60 -24.98 2.16
C GLN A 272 -3.53 -25.50 3.27
N SER A 273 -3.13 -25.40 4.54
CA SER A 273 -3.93 -25.85 5.70
C SER A 273 -5.19 -25.01 5.90
N GLN A 274 -5.11 -23.69 5.67
CA GLN A 274 -6.29 -22.81 5.73
C GLN A 274 -7.27 -23.04 4.57
N ALA A 275 -6.81 -23.50 3.40
CA ALA A 275 -7.69 -23.87 2.30
C ALA A 275 -8.53 -25.15 2.59
N ILE A 276 -8.04 -26.03 3.46
CA ILE A 276 -8.74 -27.26 3.87
C ILE A 276 -9.86 -26.96 4.90
N LEU A 277 -9.76 -25.87 5.68
CA LEU A 277 -10.80 -25.47 6.63
C LEU A 277 -11.95 -24.65 6.03
N THR A 278 -11.87 -24.24 4.76
CA THR A 278 -12.91 -23.45 4.07
C THR A 278 -13.78 -24.26 3.11
N THR A 279 -13.59 -25.58 2.99
CA THR A 279 -14.52 -26.43 2.24
C THR A 279 -15.68 -26.84 3.15
N PRO A 280 -16.94 -26.47 2.83
CA PRO A 280 -18.07 -27.02 3.58
C PRO A 280 -18.15 -28.54 3.33
N PRO A 281 -18.55 -29.35 4.32
CA PRO A 281 -18.66 -30.79 4.14
C PRO A 281 -19.70 -31.09 3.04
N PRO A 282 -19.49 -32.15 2.23
CA PRO A 282 -20.43 -32.49 1.18
C PRO A 282 -21.79 -32.82 1.81
N ILE A 283 -22.83 -32.13 1.34
CA ILE A 283 -24.22 -32.41 1.70
C ILE A 283 -24.52 -33.84 1.24
N ALA A 284 -24.71 -34.74 2.20
CA ALA A 284 -25.19 -36.09 1.92
C ALA A 284 -26.60 -35.97 1.31
N MET A 285 -26.73 -36.28 0.02
CA MET A 285 -28.03 -36.38 -0.64
C MET A 285 -28.80 -37.53 0.00
N MET A 286 -29.80 -37.21 0.82
CA MET A 286 -30.84 -38.17 1.20
C MET A 286 -31.59 -38.61 -0.05
N THR A 287 -31.43 -39.88 -0.39
CA THR A 287 -32.17 -40.57 -1.46
C THR A 287 -33.67 -40.54 -1.18
N ARG A 288 -34.43 -39.98 -2.13
CA ARG A 288 -35.91 -40.03 -2.16
C ARG A 288 -36.35 -41.45 -2.59
N PRO A 289 -37.34 -42.08 -1.95
CA PRO A 289 -37.79 -43.42 -2.33
C PRO A 289 -38.58 -43.39 -3.66
N PRO A 290 -38.58 -44.48 -4.45
CA PRO A 290 -39.18 -44.50 -5.77
C PRO A 290 -40.70 -44.70 -5.71
N LEU A 291 -41.44 -43.94 -6.54
CA LEU A 291 -42.82 -44.22 -6.88
C LEU A 291 -42.87 -44.85 -8.28
N LEU A 292 -43.60 -45.97 -8.37
CA LEU A 292 -43.92 -46.74 -9.57
C LEU A 292 -44.51 -45.84 -10.67
N ASN A 293 -44.03 -45.99 -11.91
CA ASN A 293 -44.76 -45.57 -13.10
C ASN A 293 -44.88 -46.73 -14.09
N ASN A 294 -46.12 -47.16 -14.30
CA ASN A 294 -46.58 -47.90 -15.47
C ASN A 294 -46.86 -46.93 -16.63
N LEU A 295 -46.78 -47.45 -17.86
CA LEU A 295 -47.39 -47.01 -19.13
C LEU A 295 -46.40 -46.60 -20.26
N THR A 296 -46.17 -47.58 -21.14
CA THR A 296 -46.40 -47.61 -22.61
C THR A 296 -46.02 -46.41 -23.51
N ASN A 297 -45.08 -46.70 -24.43
CA ASN A 297 -44.97 -46.33 -25.86
C ASN A 297 -45.84 -45.20 -26.46
N SER A 298 -45.20 -44.22 -27.12
CA SER A 298 -45.13 -44.13 -28.61
C SER A 298 -44.64 -42.76 -29.16
N HIS A 299 -43.84 -42.84 -30.23
CA HIS A 299 -43.73 -41.99 -31.43
C HIS A 299 -43.22 -40.51 -31.48
N ASN A 300 -42.16 -40.36 -32.29
CA ASN A 300 -41.96 -39.47 -33.47
C ASN A 300 -41.44 -38.00 -33.38
N THR A 301 -40.20 -37.85 -33.90
CA THR A 301 -39.71 -37.00 -35.03
C THR A 301 -39.79 -35.46 -35.06
N ASN A 302 -38.60 -34.89 -35.38
CA ASN A 302 -38.26 -33.88 -36.42
C ASN A 302 -38.24 -32.35 -36.14
N HIS A 303 -37.03 -31.80 -36.38
CA HIS A 303 -36.64 -30.61 -37.18
C HIS A 303 -37.03 -29.14 -36.85
N ALA A 304 -35.96 -28.31 -36.85
CA ALA A 304 -35.74 -27.10 -37.69
C ALA A 304 -35.61 -25.70 -37.02
N GLN A 305 -34.82 -24.87 -37.72
CA GLN A 305 -34.18 -23.58 -37.40
C GLN A 305 -35.09 -22.33 -37.52
N MET A 306 -34.59 -21.20 -36.97
CA MET A 306 -34.27 -19.90 -37.66
C MET A 306 -34.94 -18.58 -37.17
N ASN A 307 -34.08 -17.62 -36.80
CA ASN A 307 -34.00 -16.14 -37.00
C ASN A 307 -35.17 -15.12 -36.90
N GLY A 308 -34.82 -13.91 -36.37
CA GLY A 308 -35.27 -12.55 -36.81
C GLY A 308 -35.72 -11.60 -35.67
N PHE A 309 -34.98 -10.55 -35.24
CA PHE A 309 -34.75 -9.15 -35.76
C PHE A 309 -35.85 -8.05 -35.44
N ILE A 310 -35.56 -7.20 -34.42
CA ILE A 310 -35.64 -5.70 -34.22
C ILE A 310 -36.99 -4.86 -34.27
N PRO A 311 -37.05 -3.51 -33.98
CA PRO A 311 -37.51 -2.79 -32.75
C PRO A 311 -38.60 -1.67 -32.93
N ASN A 312 -38.92 -0.89 -31.88
CA ASN A 312 -39.26 0.57 -31.87
C ASN A 312 -39.38 1.09 -30.41
N GLN A 313 -38.68 2.14 -29.94
CA GLN A 313 -38.80 3.62 -30.08
C GLN A 313 -39.91 4.36 -29.26
N MET A 314 -39.42 5.27 -28.39
CA MET A 314 -39.90 6.60 -27.91
C MET A 314 -41.26 6.80 -27.23
N SER A 315 -41.27 7.57 -26.11
CA SER A 315 -41.95 8.89 -25.97
C SER A 315 -41.78 9.53 -24.57
N GLN A 316 -41.76 10.87 -24.54
CA GLN A 316 -41.50 11.83 -23.45
C GLN A 316 -42.72 12.07 -22.51
N ASN A 317 -42.51 12.60 -21.29
CA ASN A 317 -43.01 13.93 -20.85
C ASN A 317 -42.78 14.27 -19.35
N ASN A 318 -42.66 15.58 -19.12
CA ASN A 318 -42.36 16.37 -17.91
C ASN A 318 -43.44 16.34 -16.78
N ILE A 319 -43.09 16.82 -15.57
CA ILE A 319 -43.66 18.01 -14.86
C ILE A 319 -43.26 18.06 -13.35
N ASP A 320 -42.62 19.19 -12.97
CA ASP A 320 -42.63 20.04 -11.75
C ASP A 320 -42.87 19.56 -10.28
N ASP A 321 -41.98 20.07 -9.40
CA ASP A 321 -41.92 20.20 -7.92
C ASP A 321 -42.95 21.23 -7.30
N PRO A 322 -43.01 21.62 -5.98
CA PRO A 322 -42.61 21.06 -4.64
C PRO A 322 -43.74 21.27 -3.53
N PRO A 323 -43.50 21.72 -2.26
CA PRO A 323 -43.07 21.02 -1.02
C PRO A 323 -44.04 21.12 0.21
N SER A 324 -43.79 20.40 1.31
CA SER A 324 -44.28 20.77 2.68
C SER A 324 -43.39 20.16 3.80
N THR A 325 -42.64 20.94 4.60
CA THR A 325 -42.90 21.56 5.93
C THR A 325 -43.01 20.63 7.16
N SER A 326 -41.99 20.75 8.03
CA SER A 326 -41.95 20.77 9.52
C SER A 326 -42.69 19.72 10.37
N THR A 327 -41.97 19.12 11.34
CA THR A 327 -42.30 19.24 12.78
C THR A 327 -41.19 18.71 13.69
N ASP A 328 -40.75 19.57 14.60
CA ASP A 328 -39.97 19.26 15.81
C ASP A 328 -40.85 18.56 16.86
N THR A 329 -40.27 17.68 17.69
CA THR A 329 -40.70 17.51 19.08
C THR A 329 -39.51 17.20 20.00
N ASN A 330 -39.25 18.14 20.91
CA ASN A 330 -38.54 17.95 22.17
C ASN A 330 -39.51 17.32 23.19
N SER A 331 -39.02 16.45 24.06
CA SER A 331 -39.57 16.30 25.41
C SER A 331 -38.43 16.06 26.42
N ASN A 332 -38.25 17.08 27.28
CA ASN A 332 -37.64 16.96 28.59
C ASN A 332 -38.65 16.29 29.52
N ASP A 333 -38.17 15.47 30.46
CA ASP A 333 -38.78 15.38 31.78
C ASP A 333 -37.67 15.19 32.83
N ASN A 334 -37.63 16.14 33.77
CA ASN A 334 -36.89 16.09 35.03
C ASN A 334 -37.78 15.44 36.09
N ALA A 335 -37.19 14.67 37.01
CA ALA A 335 -37.62 14.64 38.41
C ALA A 335 -36.49 14.11 39.30
N ASP A 336 -36.17 14.92 40.32
CA ASP A 336 -35.24 14.69 41.42
C ASP A 336 -35.75 13.64 42.44
N ASP A 337 -34.84 12.96 43.15
CA ASP A 337 -34.64 13.12 44.61
C ASP A 337 -33.78 12.00 45.26
N ASP A 338 -32.78 12.47 45.99
CA ASP A 338 -32.05 11.96 47.17
C ASP A 338 -32.27 10.54 47.74
N ASN A 339 -31.17 9.78 47.94
CA ASN A 339 -30.56 9.56 49.28
C ASN A 339 -29.42 8.52 49.34
N ASN A 340 -28.52 8.77 50.29
CA ASN A 340 -27.35 8.01 50.76
C ASN A 340 -27.50 6.48 50.91
N ASN A 341 -26.44 5.70 50.58
CA ASN A 341 -25.71 4.87 51.56
C ASN A 341 -24.59 3.96 50.97
N THR A 342 -23.41 4.09 51.57
CA THR A 342 -22.41 3.07 51.99
C THR A 342 -21.95 1.92 51.07
N MET A 343 -20.61 1.92 50.87
CA MET A 343 -19.68 0.80 50.67
C MET A 343 -20.23 -0.62 50.83
N THR A 344 -20.01 -1.47 49.82
CA THR A 344 -19.53 -2.83 50.04
C THR A 344 -18.51 -3.25 48.97
N ASN A 345 -17.34 -3.60 49.47
CA ASN A 345 -16.13 -4.01 48.77
C ASN A 345 -16.28 -5.49 48.40
N ARG A 346 -16.35 -5.85 47.11
CA ARG A 346 -16.26 -7.25 46.66
C ARG A 346 -14.85 -7.55 46.15
N LYS A 347 -14.09 -8.24 47.00
CA LYS A 347 -12.85 -8.95 46.68
C LYS A 347 -13.09 -9.89 45.50
N ILE A 348 -12.35 -9.68 44.41
CA ILE A 348 -12.10 -10.71 43.39
C ILE A 348 -10.76 -11.35 43.75
N VAL A 349 -10.79 -12.67 43.81
CA VAL A 349 -9.74 -13.58 44.31
C VAL A 349 -8.53 -13.57 43.37
N ASP A 350 -7.35 -13.31 43.93
CA ASP A 350 -6.05 -13.50 43.29
C ASP A 350 -5.80 -14.99 43.00
N ASN A 351 -5.85 -15.38 41.73
CA ASN A 351 -5.20 -16.60 41.24
C ASN A 351 -3.84 -16.20 40.66
N SER A 352 -2.80 -16.39 41.45
CA SER A 352 -1.41 -16.18 41.07
C SER A 352 -0.96 -17.23 40.04
N SER A 353 -1.14 -16.95 38.76
CA SER A 353 -0.27 -17.48 37.70
C SER A 353 0.66 -16.36 37.26
N SER A 354 1.94 -16.50 37.61
CA SER A 354 3.02 -15.61 37.18
C SER A 354 2.90 -15.25 35.70
N PRO A 355 3.04 -13.98 35.29
CA PRO A 355 3.15 -13.66 33.88
C PRO A 355 4.46 -14.27 33.41
N THR A 356 4.37 -15.30 32.57
CA THR A 356 5.51 -15.76 31.77
C THR A 356 6.00 -14.53 31.02
N LYS A 357 7.12 -13.95 31.48
CA LYS A 357 7.88 -12.96 30.73
C LYS A 357 8.12 -13.60 29.36
N ARG A 358 7.35 -13.20 28.35
CA ARG A 358 7.68 -13.51 26.96
C ARG A 358 9.12 -13.03 26.80
N LYS A 359 10.05 -13.97 26.61
CA LYS A 359 11.42 -13.63 26.24
C LYS A 359 11.30 -12.69 25.03
N PRO A 360 12.00 -11.55 25.00
CA PRO A 360 12.02 -10.74 23.79
C PRO A 360 12.51 -11.65 22.67
N CYS A 361 11.67 -11.91 21.67
CA CYS A 361 12.14 -12.57 20.45
C CYS A 361 13.28 -11.68 19.92
N PRO A 362 14.48 -12.23 19.70
CA PRO A 362 15.54 -11.44 19.10
C PRO A 362 15.00 -10.94 17.76
N LEU A 363 15.05 -9.62 17.57
CA LEU A 363 14.51 -8.94 16.38
C LEU A 363 15.16 -9.48 15.09
N ILE A 364 16.41 -9.90 15.22
CA ILE A 364 17.19 -10.58 14.21
C ILE A 364 17.32 -12.03 14.69
N THR A 365 16.85 -13.00 13.90
CA THR A 365 16.99 -14.42 14.25
C THR A 365 18.39 -14.98 13.97
N LEU A 366 19.27 -14.17 13.36
CA LEU A 366 20.68 -14.51 13.15
C LEU A 366 21.45 -14.54 14.47
N PRO A 367 22.40 -15.47 14.65
CA PRO A 367 23.32 -15.43 15.77
C PRO A 367 24.33 -14.29 15.60
N LEU A 368 24.49 -13.49 16.64
CA LEU A 368 25.57 -12.50 16.72
C LEU A 368 26.86 -13.21 17.13
N LEU A 369 27.80 -13.31 16.20
CA LEU A 369 29.10 -13.97 16.40
C LEU A 369 30.21 -12.93 16.54
N ASP A 370 31.32 -13.31 17.18
CA ASP A 370 32.41 -12.39 17.49
C ASP A 370 33.29 -11.98 16.30
N ASN A 371 33.00 -12.47 15.09
CA ASN A 371 33.72 -12.10 13.87
C ASN A 371 33.21 -10.78 13.27
N GLU A 372 34.03 -10.23 12.38
CA GLU A 372 33.75 -8.95 11.71
C GLU A 372 32.53 -9.05 10.77
N THR A 373 32.41 -10.13 10.00
CA THR A 373 31.30 -10.33 9.05
C THR A 373 29.93 -10.31 9.72
N SER A 374 29.76 -11.05 10.83
CA SER A 374 28.49 -11.07 11.58
C SER A 374 28.20 -9.69 12.17
N LYS A 375 29.20 -9.02 12.77
CA LYS A 375 29.05 -7.68 13.34
C LYS A 375 28.64 -6.65 12.28
N ASN A 376 29.27 -6.65 11.11
CA ASN A 376 28.96 -5.71 10.04
C ASN A 376 27.54 -5.92 9.48
N ILE A 377 27.09 -7.17 9.33
CA ILE A 377 25.72 -7.47 8.90
C ILE A 377 24.69 -7.01 9.95
N HIS A 378 24.93 -7.27 11.23
CA HIS A 378 24.03 -6.82 12.30
C HIS A 378 23.97 -5.30 12.37
N GLU A 379 25.11 -4.61 12.33
CA GLU A 379 25.16 -3.15 12.35
C GLU A 379 24.46 -2.54 11.12
N PHE A 380 24.64 -3.12 9.93
CA PHE A 380 23.93 -2.68 8.73
C PHE A 380 22.41 -2.85 8.85
N ILE A 381 21.95 -4.01 9.33
CA ILE A 381 20.52 -4.24 9.57
C ILE A 381 19.98 -3.25 10.60
N GLU A 382 20.68 -3.03 11.72
CA GLU A 382 20.28 -2.05 12.73
C GLU A 382 20.16 -0.64 12.14
N GLN A 383 21.10 -0.22 11.29
CA GLN A 383 21.02 1.07 10.58
C GLN A 383 19.77 1.18 9.69
N LEU A 384 19.42 0.12 8.96
CA LEU A 384 18.19 0.10 8.14
C LEU A 384 16.91 0.18 8.97
N LEU A 385 16.95 -0.28 10.22
CA LEU A 385 15.80 -0.35 11.12
C LEU A 385 15.66 0.87 12.03
N ASN A 386 16.75 1.59 12.34
CA ASN A 386 16.75 2.70 13.31
C ASN A 386 15.79 3.83 12.94
N ASP A 387 15.60 4.09 11.65
CA ASP A 387 14.71 5.15 11.17
C ASP A 387 13.23 4.75 11.16
N ARG A 388 12.91 3.46 11.35
CA ARG A 388 11.56 2.93 11.11
C ARG A 388 10.62 3.17 12.30
N PRO A 389 9.33 3.46 12.03
CA PRO A 389 8.34 3.58 13.09
C PRO A 389 7.94 2.24 13.70
N PHE A 390 8.24 1.13 13.03
CA PHE A 390 7.99 -0.22 13.53
C PHE A 390 9.11 -1.18 13.13
N LYS A 391 9.10 -2.35 13.76
CA LYS A 391 10.05 -3.43 13.53
C LYS A 391 9.48 -4.42 12.50
N PRO A 392 10.12 -4.63 11.34
CA PRO A 392 9.65 -5.58 10.35
C PRO A 392 9.83 -7.02 10.84
N SER A 393 9.08 -7.95 10.26
CA SER A 393 9.23 -9.38 10.53
C SER A 393 10.46 -9.91 9.79
N PHE A 394 11.38 -10.54 10.51
CA PHE A 394 12.61 -11.08 9.96
C PHE A 394 12.41 -12.53 9.53
N HIS A 395 12.86 -12.88 8.33
CA HIS A 395 12.71 -14.21 7.73
C HIS A 395 14.01 -14.69 7.10
N ILE A 396 14.28 -16.00 7.24
CA ILE A 396 15.39 -16.68 6.56
C ILE A 396 14.82 -17.60 5.50
N LEU A 397 15.25 -17.41 4.26
CA LEU A 397 14.87 -18.18 3.09
C LEU A 397 16.10 -18.89 2.52
N ARG A 398 15.97 -20.19 2.27
CA ARG A 398 17.01 -20.99 1.63
C ARG A 398 16.75 -21.14 0.13
#